data_AF-A0A290X445-F1
#
_entry.id   AF-A0A290X445-F1
#
_cell.length_a   1.000
_cell.length_b   1.000
_cell.length_c   1.000
_cell.angle_alpha   90.00
_cell.angle_beta   90.00
_cell.angle_gamma   90.00
#
_symmetry.space_group_name_H-M   'P 1'
#
loop_
_entity.id
_entity.type
_entity.pdbx_description
1 polymer ?
#
loop_
_entity_poly.entity_id
_entity_poly.type
_entity_poly.pdbx_seq_one_letter_code
_entity_poly.pdbx_strand_id
1 'polypeptide(L)'
;MPELIGPVLAILSDQPTSEIHAFWVSSVDEFNELSPAEMLAGQSFETRVEVHPSQQALLDLPANERLRKVLAAAKWQHRGMADIAG
;
A
#
# COMPACT_ATOMS: atom_id res chain seq x y z
N MET A 1 -1.72 -11.51 8.45
CA MET A 1 -2.27 -12.12 7.22
C MET A 1 -1.20 -12.11 6.12
N PRO A 2 -0.17 -12.98 6.21
CA PRO A 2 0.92 -13.05 5.23
C PRO A 2 0.44 -13.36 3.79
N GLU A 3 -0.70 -14.03 3.66
CA GLU A 3 -1.30 -14.43 2.38
C GLU A 3 -1.70 -13.23 1.50
N LEU A 4 -1.90 -12.05 2.07
CA LEU A 4 -2.25 -10.84 1.32
C LEU A 4 -1.04 -10.16 0.68
N ILE A 5 0.17 -10.44 1.16
CA ILE A 5 1.40 -9.79 0.69
C ILE A 5 1.82 -10.36 -0.66
N GLY A 6 1.67 -11.68 -0.86
CA GLY A 6 2.08 -12.39 -2.07
C GLY A 6 1.55 -11.78 -3.37
N PRO A 7 0.24 -11.50 -3.49
CA PRO A 7 -0.33 -10.86 -4.67
C PRO A 7 0.24 -9.47 -4.99
N VAL A 8 0.66 -8.72 -3.97
CA VAL A 8 1.25 -7.39 -4.13
C VAL A 8 2.71 -7.50 -4.58
N LEU A 9 3.48 -8.40 -3.96
CA LEU A 9 4.87 -8.67 -4.36
C LEU A 9 4.96 -9.21 -5.80
N ALA A 10 3.99 -9.99 -6.25
CA ALA A 10 3.93 -10.47 -7.63
C ALA A 10 3.80 -9.33 -8.66
N ILE A 11 3.23 -8.18 -8.29
CA ILE A 11 3.15 -6.99 -9.17
C ILE A 11 4.46 -6.22 -9.15
N LEU A 12 5.16 -6.20 -8.01
CA LEU A 12 6.37 -5.41 -7.80
C LEU A 12 7.66 -6.24 -8.02
N SER A 13 7.57 -7.48 -8.50
CA SER A 13 8.68 -8.44 -8.52
C SER A 13 9.91 -7.96 -9.28
N ASP A 14 9.69 -7.10 -10.28
CA ASP A 14 10.73 -6.62 -11.18
C ASP A 14 11.29 -5.26 -10.71
N GLN A 15 10.82 -4.74 -9.57
CA GLN A 15 11.31 -3.50 -8.99
C GLN A 15 12.53 -3.72 -8.06
N PRO A 16 13.43 -2.72 -7.93
CA PRO A 16 14.48 -2.74 -6.93
C PRO A 16 13.92 -2.93 -5.52
N THR A 17 14.61 -3.69 -4.66
CA THR A 17 14.19 -3.91 -3.27
C THR A 17 13.94 -2.62 -2.49
N SER A 18 14.71 -1.55 -2.77
CA SER A 18 14.49 -0.24 -2.17
C SER A 18 13.15 0.38 -2.56
N GLU A 19 12.71 0.20 -3.80
CA GLU A 19 11.41 0.69 -4.30
C GLU A 19 10.25 -0.14 -3.74
N ILE A 20 10.44 -1.46 -3.61
CA ILE A 20 9.47 -2.33 -2.93
C ILE A 20 9.32 -1.89 -1.48
N HIS A 21 10.44 -1.60 -0.78
CA HIS A 21 10.38 -1.08 0.59
C HIS A 21 9.70 0.28 0.65
N ALA A 22 10.07 1.21 -0.25
CA ALA A 22 9.47 2.54 -0.33
C ALA A 22 7.96 2.47 -0.54
N PHE A 23 7.48 1.58 -1.43
CA PHE A 23 6.06 1.33 -1.63
C PHE A 23 5.35 1.01 -0.31
N TRP A 24 5.90 0.11 0.50
CA TRP A 24 5.20 -0.36 1.71
C TRP A 24 5.11 0.69 2.81
N VAL A 25 6.07 1.61 2.90
CA VAL A 25 6.20 2.51 4.06
C VAL A 25 5.85 3.97 3.74
N SER A 26 5.85 4.36 2.47
CA SER A 26 5.54 5.73 2.06
C SER A 26 4.04 6.02 2.20
N SER A 27 3.70 7.28 2.47
CA SER A 27 2.31 7.71 2.46
C SER A 27 1.76 7.73 1.03
N VAL A 28 0.46 7.46 0.91
CA VAL A 28 -0.27 7.48 -0.36
C VAL A 28 -1.48 8.39 -0.18
N ASP A 29 -1.55 9.45 -0.98
CA ASP A 29 -2.63 10.45 -0.95
C ASP A 29 -4.01 9.78 -1.06
N GLU A 30 -4.17 8.81 -1.96
CA GLU A 30 -5.43 8.06 -2.14
C GLU A 30 -5.83 7.20 -0.94
N PHE A 31 -4.90 6.96 0.00
CA PHE A 31 -5.15 6.28 1.27
C PHE A 31 -5.23 7.25 2.44
N ASN A 32 -5.50 8.54 2.19
CA ASN A 32 -5.52 9.58 3.22
C ASN A 32 -4.21 9.60 4.03
N GLU A 33 -3.07 9.52 3.35
CA GLU A 33 -1.72 9.48 3.95
C GLU A 33 -1.38 8.21 4.74
N LEU A 34 -2.19 7.15 4.65
CA LEU A 34 -1.79 5.82 5.13
C LEU A 34 -0.80 5.19 4.16
N SER A 35 0.13 4.41 4.70
CA SER A 35 0.98 3.56 3.88
C SER A 35 0.23 2.33 3.35
N PRO A 36 0.69 1.73 2.24
CA PRO A 36 0.14 0.46 1.76
C PRO A 36 0.23 -0.67 2.79
N ALA A 37 1.23 -0.66 3.68
CA ALA A 37 1.32 -1.64 4.76
C ALA A 37 0.22 -1.44 5.82
N GLU A 38 0.00 -0.20 6.28
CA GLU A 38 -1.10 0.13 7.20
C GLU A 38 -2.45 -0.26 6.58
N MET A 39 -2.64 0.09 5.30
CA MET A 39 -3.84 -0.22 4.54
C MET A 39 -4.04 -1.74 4.41
N LEU A 40 -3.00 -2.51 4.11
CA LEU A 40 -3.09 -3.97 3.99
C LEU A 40 -3.28 -4.67 5.34
N ALA A 41 -2.74 -4.11 6.42
CA ALA A 41 -2.95 -4.61 7.78
C ALA A 41 -4.36 -4.29 8.29
N GLY A 42 -4.90 -3.12 7.94
CA GLY A 42 -6.13 -2.59 8.53
C GLY A 42 -5.88 -2.01 9.91
N GLN A 43 -4.64 -1.58 10.15
CA GLN A 43 -4.19 -1.03 11.40
C GLN A 43 -3.14 0.04 11.10
N SER A 44 -3.18 1.16 11.82
CA SER A 44 -2.14 2.17 11.75
C SER A 44 -0.84 1.70 12.40
N PHE A 45 0.28 2.30 12.02
CA PHE A 45 1.52 2.10 12.77
C PHE A 45 1.41 2.69 14.18
N GLU A 46 2.12 2.08 15.14
CA GLU A 46 2.17 2.54 16.53
C GLU A 46 2.78 3.94 16.68
N THR A 47 3.62 4.34 15.73
CA THR A 47 4.26 5.66 15.70
C THR A 47 3.32 6.78 15.28
N ARG A 48 2.11 6.46 14.78
CA ARG A 48 1.14 7.46 14.36
C ARG A 48 0.49 8.09 15.60
N VAL A 49 0.64 9.41 15.75
CA VAL A 49 0.15 10.18 16.92
C VAL A 49 -1.38 10.20 17.00
N GLU A 50 -2.04 10.31 15.84
CA GLU A 50 -3.51 10.34 15.74
C GLU A 50 -3.96 9.70 14.42
N VAL A 51 -5.07 8.96 14.46
CA VAL A 51 -5.72 8.39 13.27
C VAL A 51 -6.94 9.24 12.95
N HIS A 52 -6.90 9.96 11.83
CA HIS A 52 -8.02 10.77 11.39
C HIS A 52 -9.23 9.88 11.02
N PRO A 53 -10.50 10.30 11.23
CA PRO A 53 -11.66 9.48 10.90
C PRO A 53 -11.69 8.96 9.45
N SER A 54 -11.16 9.72 8.48
CA SER A 54 -11.04 9.28 7.09
C SER A 54 -10.01 8.16 6.88
N GLN A 55 -8.98 8.09 7.72
CA GLN A 55 -8.02 6.98 7.77
C GLN A 55 -8.68 5.77 8.42
N GLN A 56 -9.36 5.97 9.56
CA GLN A 56 -10.06 4.89 10.26
C GLN A 56 -11.08 4.20 9.35
N ALA A 57 -11.86 4.97 8.58
CA ALA A 57 -12.83 4.42 7.64
C ALA A 57 -12.19 3.52 6.56
N LEU A 58 -10.92 3.78 6.18
CA LEU A 58 -10.17 2.92 5.25
C LEU A 58 -9.64 1.67 5.93
N LEU A 59 -9.16 1.78 7.18
CA LEU A 59 -8.65 0.66 7.98
C LEU A 59 -9.77 -0.34 8.34
N ASP A 60 -10.99 0.17 8.57
CA ASP A 60 -12.18 -0.62 8.88
C ASP A 60 -12.77 -1.36 7.66
N LEU A 61 -12.27 -1.08 6.45
CA LEU A 61 -12.74 -1.79 5.26
C LEU A 61 -12.45 -3.30 5.38
N PRO A 62 -13.30 -4.15 4.77
CA PRO A 62 -13.02 -5.56 4.63
C PRO A 62 -11.64 -5.82 4.01
N ALA A 63 -10.93 -6.84 4.49
CA ALA A 63 -9.56 -7.12 4.06
C ALA A 63 -9.40 -7.30 2.54
N ASN A 64 -10.40 -7.86 1.86
CA ASN A 64 -10.43 -7.98 0.41
C ASN A 64 -10.55 -6.63 -0.31
N GLU A 65 -11.30 -5.66 0.25
CA GLU A 65 -11.38 -4.30 -0.29
C GLU A 65 -10.09 -3.53 -0.08
N ARG A 66 -9.45 -3.70 1.10
CA ARG A 66 -8.14 -3.13 1.39
C ARG A 66 -7.08 -3.69 0.45
N LEU A 67 -7.03 -5.01 0.26
CA LEU A 67 -6.17 -5.66 -0.72
C LEU A 67 -6.39 -5.09 -2.13
N ARG A 68 -7.64 -4.97 -2.58
CA ARG A 68 -7.96 -4.44 -3.91
C ARG A 68 -7.40 -3.03 -4.13
N LYS A 69 -7.47 -2.18 -3.11
CA LYS A 69 -6.91 -0.81 -3.15
C LYS A 69 -5.37 -0.84 -3.19
N VAL A 70 -4.73 -1.66 -2.37
CA VAL A 70 -3.26 -1.83 -2.36
C VAL A 70 -2.74 -2.39 -3.70
N LEU A 71 -3.45 -3.37 -4.29
CA LEU A 71 -3.11 -3.89 -5.62
C LEU A 71 -3.25 -2.84 -6.72
N ALA A 72 -4.22 -1.92 -6.60
CA ALA A 72 -4.34 -0.80 -7.54
C ALA A 72 -3.13 0.13 -7.42
N ALA A 73 -2.74 0.52 -6.20
CA ALA A 73 -1.56 1.36 -5.97
C ALA A 73 -0.26 0.71 -6.51
N ALA A 74 -0.05 -0.58 -6.26
CA ALA A 74 1.10 -1.30 -6.79
C ALA A 74 1.18 -1.29 -8.33
N LYS A 75 0.03 -1.43 -9.01
CA LYS A 75 -0.03 -1.34 -10.48
C LYS A 75 0.28 0.07 -10.99
N TRP A 76 -0.16 1.10 -10.28
CA TRP A 76 0.14 2.49 -10.65
C TRP A 76 1.63 2.80 -10.51
N GLN A 77 2.26 2.42 -9.40
CA GLN A 77 3.71 2.56 -9.22
C GLN A 77 4.50 1.77 -10.27
N HIS A 78 4.09 0.54 -10.56
CA HIS A 78 4.74 -0.28 -11.57
C HIS A 78 4.69 0.36 -12.96
N ARG A 79 3.55 0.97 -13.35
CA ARG A 79 3.44 1.70 -14.61
C ARG A 79 4.28 2.97 -14.63
N GLY A 80 4.22 3.77 -13.57
CA GLY A 80 4.99 5.01 -13.47
C GLY A 80 6.50 4.79 -13.63
N MET A 81 7.04 3.69 -13.13
CA MET A 81 8.45 3.33 -13.35
C MET A 81 8.74 2.81 -14.75
N ALA A 82 7.83 2.02 -15.34
CA ALA A 82 7.99 1.52 -16.71
C ALA A 82 8.06 2.68 -17.73
N ASP A 83 7.30 3.76 -17.50
CA ASP A 83 7.29 4.94 -18.36
C ASP A 83 8.56 5.81 -18.22
N ILE A 84 9.32 5.69 -17.13
CA ILE A 84 10.58 6.44 -16.90
C ILE A 84 11.79 5.71 -17.48
N ALA A 85 11.71 4.38 -17.57
CA ALA A 85 12.81 3.52 -18.04
C ALA A 85 12.84 3.29 -19.57
N GLY A 86 11.83 3.74 -20.31
CA GLY A 86 11.72 3.61 -21.78
C GLY A 86 12.12 4.88 -22.53
#